data_AF-A0A087GC76-F1
#
_entry.id   AF-A0A087GC76-F1
#
_cell.length_a   1.000
_cell.length_b   1.000
_cell.length_c   1.000
_cell.angle_alpha   90.00
_cell.angle_beta   90.00
_cell.angle_gamma   90.00
#
_symmetry.space_group_name_H-M   'P 1'
#
loop_
_entity.id
_entity.type
_entity.pdbx_description
1 polymer ?
#
loop_
_entity_poly.entity_id
_entity_poly.type
_entity_poly.pdbx_seq_one_letter_code
_entity_poly.pdbx_strand_id
1 'polypeptide(L)'
;MPLYEGMGFYGVDNPEVVDDLTHKLWPQGNITFRKNVQSFAEKLIELNVKVRTMTMESFELEKYLMEHLNSAVNQFQVLKYKGLGDNKEEKLAFDSHIDRQFLTILCQNDVVDGLEIKTKDGDEWIKAKPSQESSFLVMAGTSLHLLLNGEVFLRFTVWL
;
A
#
# COMPACT_ATOMS: atom_id res chain seq x y z
N MET A 1 21.65 11.64 -3.86
CA MET A 1 20.31 11.92 -4.41
C MET A 1 19.45 10.71 -4.10
N PRO A 2 18.27 10.86 -3.47
CA PRO A 2 17.46 9.72 -3.03
C PRO A 2 17.02 8.84 -4.21
N LEU A 3 16.84 7.54 -3.96
CA LEU A 3 16.46 6.53 -4.95
C LEU A 3 14.96 6.55 -5.29
N TYR A 4 14.16 7.21 -4.45
CA TYR A 4 12.74 7.43 -4.68
C TYR A 4 12.30 8.83 -4.20
N GLU A 5 11.17 9.27 -4.73
CA GLU A 5 10.41 10.43 -4.27
C GLU A 5 9.00 9.94 -3.93
N GLY A 6 8.41 10.49 -2.88
CA GLY A 6 7.12 10.01 -2.39
C GLY A 6 6.24 11.12 -1.88
N MET A 7 4.93 10.97 -2.08
CA MET A 7 3.91 11.81 -1.48
C MET A 7 2.90 10.93 -0.78
N GLY A 8 2.60 11.22 0.49
CA GLY A 8 1.63 10.48 1.26
C GLY A 8 0.76 11.39 2.11
N PHE A 9 -0.46 10.93 2.40
CA PHE A 9 -1.42 11.67 3.21
C PHE A 9 -2.38 10.71 3.93
N TYR A 10 -2.81 11.15 5.11
CA TYR A 10 -3.74 10.44 5.98
C TYR A 10 -5.14 11.01 5.84
N GLY A 11 -6.16 10.16 5.96
CA GLY A 11 -7.55 10.59 5.91
C GLY A 11 -8.02 10.89 4.49
N VAL A 12 -7.53 10.12 3.51
CA VAL A 12 -7.91 10.27 2.09
C VAL A 12 -9.42 10.04 1.84
N ASP A 13 -10.11 9.42 2.80
CA ASP A 13 -11.57 9.34 2.85
C ASP A 13 -12.26 10.72 2.96
N ASN A 14 -11.56 11.76 3.41
CA ASN A 14 -12.04 13.13 3.36
C ASN A 14 -11.49 13.85 2.10
N PRO A 15 -12.34 14.22 1.13
CA PRO A 15 -11.92 14.96 -0.07
C PRO A 15 -11.18 16.27 0.24
N GLU A 16 -11.50 16.94 1.35
CA GLU A 16 -10.85 18.19 1.76
C GLU A 16 -9.35 18.00 2.01
N VAL A 17 -8.91 16.81 2.43
CA VAL A 17 -7.48 16.49 2.61
C VAL A 17 -6.75 16.50 1.27
N VAL A 18 -7.35 15.92 0.23
CA VAL A 18 -6.76 15.89 -1.11
C VAL A 18 -6.76 17.31 -1.71
N ASP A 19 -7.80 18.08 -1.44
CA ASP A 19 -7.93 19.47 -1.87
C ASP A 19 -6.85 20.37 -1.28
N ASP A 20 -6.70 20.35 0.04
CA ASP A 20 -5.71 21.14 0.79
C ASP A 20 -4.29 20.80 0.33
N LEU A 21 -3.97 19.51 0.19
CA LEU A 21 -2.67 19.06 -0.29
C LEU A 21 -2.40 19.53 -1.73
N THR A 22 -3.37 19.33 -2.63
CA THR A 22 -3.20 19.74 -4.04
C THR A 22 -3.01 21.25 -4.12
N HIS A 23 -3.75 22.03 -3.34
CA HIS A 23 -3.62 23.48 -3.30
C HIS A 23 -2.24 23.93 -2.79
N LYS A 24 -1.70 23.26 -1.77
CA LYS A 24 -0.35 23.53 -1.26
C LYS A 24 0.75 23.23 -2.27
N LEU A 25 0.63 22.13 -3.02
CA LEU A 25 1.63 21.69 -4.00
C LEU A 25 1.53 22.44 -5.33
N TRP A 26 0.30 22.74 -5.75
CA TRP A 26 0.00 23.49 -6.96
C TRP A 26 -0.95 24.64 -6.63
N PRO A 27 -0.43 25.80 -6.19
CA PRO A 27 -1.26 26.96 -5.85
C PRO A 27 -2.10 27.48 -7.03
N GLN A 28 -1.62 27.27 -8.26
CA GLN A 28 -2.35 27.59 -9.50
C GLN A 28 -3.36 26.50 -9.91
N GLY A 29 -3.48 25.45 -9.10
CA GLY A 29 -4.35 24.30 -9.31
C GLY A 29 -3.70 23.17 -10.12
N ASN A 30 -4.19 21.95 -9.87
CA ASN A 30 -3.97 20.78 -10.71
C ASN A 30 -5.22 19.87 -10.63
N ILE A 31 -6.28 20.32 -11.31
CA ILE A 31 -7.63 19.71 -11.20
C ILE A 31 -7.61 18.25 -11.64
N THR A 32 -6.88 17.93 -12.71
CA THR A 32 -6.77 16.56 -13.24
C THR A 32 -6.13 15.63 -12.21
N PHE A 33 -4.99 16.04 -11.63
CA PHE A 33 -4.31 15.24 -10.60
C PHE A 33 -5.20 14.99 -9.39
N ARG A 34 -5.81 16.06 -8.85
CA ARG A 34 -6.73 15.99 -7.70
C ARG A 34 -7.85 14.99 -7.95
N LYS A 35 -8.57 15.13 -9.08
CA LYS A 35 -9.71 14.28 -9.43
C LYS A 35 -9.30 12.81 -9.59
N ASN A 36 -8.15 12.56 -10.23
CA ASN A 36 -7.65 11.21 -10.43
C ASN A 36 -7.26 10.55 -9.10
N VAL A 37 -6.52 11.27 -8.24
CA VAL A 37 -6.13 10.77 -6.92
C VAL A 37 -7.35 10.48 -6.06
N GLN A 38 -8.32 11.39 -6.02
CA GLN A 38 -9.54 11.20 -5.25
C GLN A 38 -10.32 9.98 -5.73
N SER A 39 -10.62 9.90 -7.03
CA SER A 39 -11.37 8.77 -7.60
C SER A 39 -10.64 7.43 -7.41
N PHE A 40 -9.32 7.42 -7.56
CA PHE A 40 -8.53 6.21 -7.36
C PHE A 40 -8.52 5.78 -5.89
N ALA A 41 -8.33 6.72 -4.97
CA ALA A 41 -8.33 6.43 -3.54
C ALA A 41 -9.69 5.93 -3.04
N GLU A 42 -10.81 6.49 -3.53
CA GLU A 42 -12.16 6.00 -3.25
C GLU A 42 -12.29 4.52 -3.61
N LYS A 43 -11.78 4.11 -4.78
CA LYS A 43 -11.77 2.70 -5.20
C LYS A 43 -10.87 1.80 -4.36
N LEU A 44 -9.71 2.29 -3.92
CA LEU A 44 -8.86 1.54 -3.01
C LEU A 44 -9.49 1.41 -1.61
N ILE A 45 -10.22 2.42 -1.13
CA ILE A 45 -10.97 2.35 0.13
C ILE A 45 -12.08 1.30 0.02
N GLU A 46 -12.87 1.30 -1.07
CA GLU A 46 -13.89 0.27 -1.32
C GLU A 46 -13.28 -1.15 -1.27
N LEU A 47 -12.12 -1.33 -1.89
CA LEU A 47 -11.40 -2.61 -1.88
C LEU A 47 -10.88 -2.95 -0.47
N ASN A 48 -10.31 -1.98 0.25
CA ASN A 48 -9.82 -2.15 1.62
C ASN A 48 -10.94 -2.61 2.56
N VAL A 49 -12.11 -1.97 2.50
CA VAL A 49 -13.28 -2.37 3.28
C VAL A 49 -13.68 -3.80 2.93
N LYS A 50 -13.76 -4.14 1.65
CA LYS A 50 -14.16 -5.49 1.21
C LYS A 50 -13.21 -6.58 1.71
N VAL A 51 -11.89 -6.39 1.55
CA VAL A 51 -10.89 -7.36 2.00
C VAL A 51 -10.93 -7.53 3.52
N ARG A 52 -11.04 -6.42 4.26
CA ARG A 52 -11.13 -6.47 5.73
C ARG A 52 -12.40 -7.15 6.20
N THR A 53 -13.54 -6.90 5.55
CA THR A 53 -14.81 -7.61 5.84
C THR A 53 -14.67 -9.11 5.62
N MET A 54 -14.19 -9.53 4.44
CA MET A 54 -13.99 -10.95 4.13
C MET A 54 -13.03 -11.63 5.11
N THR A 55 -11.99 -10.90 5.55
CA THR A 55 -11.05 -11.39 6.55
C THR A 55 -11.77 -11.60 7.88
N MET A 56 -12.47 -10.60 8.41
CA MET A 56 -13.17 -10.73 9.70
C MET A 56 -14.23 -11.83 9.68
N GLU A 57 -14.97 -11.98 8.57
CA GLU A 57 -15.93 -13.08 8.37
C GLU A 57 -15.25 -14.46 8.36
N SER A 58 -14.10 -14.60 7.69
CA SER A 58 -13.38 -15.88 7.65
C SER A 58 -12.87 -16.37 9.01
N PHE A 59 -12.78 -15.47 10.00
CA PHE A 59 -12.42 -15.76 11.39
C PHE A 59 -13.62 -15.73 12.35
N GLU A 60 -14.85 -15.63 11.84
CA GLU A 60 -16.09 -15.56 12.65
C GLU A 60 -16.11 -14.36 13.64
N LEU A 61 -15.56 -13.22 13.20
CA LEU A 61 -15.42 -11.99 13.98
C LEU A 61 -16.32 -10.84 13.48
N GLU A 62 -17.40 -11.16 12.77
CA GLU A 62 -18.29 -10.17 12.13
C GLU A 62 -18.90 -9.19 13.14
N LYS A 63 -19.11 -9.64 14.37
CA LYS A 63 -19.63 -8.80 15.47
C LYS A 63 -18.72 -7.61 15.79
N TYR A 64 -17.43 -7.66 15.44
CA TYR A 64 -16.45 -6.59 15.62
C TYR A 64 -16.15 -5.82 14.33
N LEU A 65 -16.84 -6.10 13.22
CA LEU A 65 -16.50 -5.54 11.91
C LEU A 65 -16.49 -4.01 11.91
N MET A 66 -17.51 -3.37 12.46
CA MET A 66 -17.59 -1.90 12.46
C MET A 66 -16.53 -1.25 13.35
N GLU A 67 -16.21 -1.86 14.50
CA GLU A 67 -15.13 -1.40 15.36
C GLU A 67 -13.79 -1.52 14.65
N HIS A 68 -13.54 -2.68 14.02
CA HIS A 68 -12.36 -2.91 13.21
C HIS A 68 -12.25 -1.86 12.10
N LEU A 69 -13.26 -1.71 11.23
CA LEU A 69 -13.22 -0.80 10.09
C LEU A 69 -12.89 0.64 10.49
N ASN A 70 -13.39 1.09 11.65
CA ASN A 70 -13.17 2.44 12.19
C ASN A 70 -11.91 2.59 13.08
N SER A 71 -11.18 1.50 13.36
CA SER A 71 -10.01 1.52 14.27
C SER A 71 -8.75 2.15 13.67
N ALA A 72 -8.74 2.48 12.38
CA ALA A 72 -7.58 3.05 11.70
C ALA A 72 -8.00 4.04 10.60
N VAL A 73 -7.15 5.06 10.39
CA VAL A 73 -7.30 6.04 9.31
C VAL A 73 -6.63 5.51 8.05
N ASN A 74 -7.27 5.70 6.89
CA ASN A 74 -6.66 5.31 5.61
C ASN A 74 -5.48 6.23 5.27
N GLN A 75 -4.38 5.62 4.85
CA GLN A 75 -3.23 6.33 4.30
C GLN A 75 -3.13 6.01 2.81
N PHE A 76 -2.88 7.04 2.01
CA PHE A 76 -2.57 6.90 0.58
C PHE A 76 -1.15 7.38 0.31
N GLN A 77 -0.44 6.69 -0.58
CA GLN A 77 0.91 7.06 -0.97
C GLN A 77 1.12 6.86 -2.47
N VAL A 78 1.78 7.83 -3.10
CA VAL A 78 2.33 7.74 -4.46
C VAL A 78 3.84 7.74 -4.34
N LEU A 79 4.48 6.73 -4.92
CA LEU A 79 5.92 6.58 -4.94
C LEU A 79 6.42 6.60 -6.38
N LYS A 80 7.49 7.36 -6.61
CA LYS A 80 8.23 7.40 -7.85
C LYS A 80 9.65 6.93 -7.60
N TYR A 81 10.02 5.83 -8.23
CA TYR A 81 11.37 5.29 -8.16
C TYR A 81 12.23 5.83 -9.31
N LYS A 82 13.51 6.06 -9.03
CA LYS A 82 14.47 6.41 -10.05
C LYS A 82 14.96 5.15 -10.74
N GLY A 83 14.81 5.08 -12.07
CA GLY A 83 15.41 3.99 -12.85
C GLY A 83 16.92 3.91 -12.64
N LEU A 84 17.40 2.76 -12.22
CA LEU A 84 18.82 2.42 -12.26
C LEU A 84 19.16 2.07 -13.72
N GLY A 85 20.13 2.77 -14.31
CA GLY A 85 20.62 2.40 -15.64
C GLY A 85 21.40 1.08 -15.60
N ASP A 86 21.58 0.44 -16.76
CA ASP A 86 22.07 -0.95 -16.95
C ASP A 86 23.38 -1.34 -16.21
N ASN A 87 24.14 -0.38 -15.67
CA ASN A 87 25.46 -0.57 -15.07
C ASN A 87 25.55 -0.11 -13.60
N LYS A 88 24.44 -0.08 -12.85
CA LYS A 88 24.49 0.22 -11.41
C LYS A 88 24.09 -1.02 -10.61
N GLU A 89 24.88 -1.32 -9.58
CA GLU A 89 24.53 -2.29 -8.54
C GLU A 89 23.08 -2.07 -8.10
N GLU A 90 22.32 -3.15 -7.94
CA GLU A 90 20.98 -3.12 -7.36
C GLU A 90 21.06 -2.42 -6.00
N LYS A 91 20.52 -1.21 -5.95
CA LYS A 91 20.49 -0.40 -4.73
C LYS A 91 19.06 -0.36 -4.25
N LEU A 92 18.85 -0.94 -3.07
CA LEU A 92 17.58 -0.93 -2.38
C LEU A 92 17.04 0.50 -2.27
N ALA A 93 15.84 0.73 -2.80
CA ALA A 93 15.12 1.98 -2.61
C ALA A 93 14.58 2.09 -1.18
N PHE A 94 14.23 0.95 -0.56
CA PHE A 94 13.83 0.84 0.84
C PHE A 94 14.54 -0.32 1.52
N ASP A 95 14.93 -0.11 2.77
CA ASP A 95 15.37 -1.20 3.65
C ASP A 95 14.25 -2.23 3.81
N SER A 96 14.64 -3.47 4.10
CA SER A 96 13.69 -4.54 4.38
C SER A 96 12.79 -4.17 5.57
N HIS A 97 11.48 -4.26 5.38
CA HIS A 97 10.51 -3.91 6.41
C HIS A 97 9.27 -4.78 6.37
N ILE A 98 8.46 -4.68 7.42
CA ILE A 98 7.09 -5.17 7.48
C ILE A 98 6.20 -3.97 7.73
N ASP A 99 5.09 -3.92 7.00
CA ASP A 99 4.11 -2.87 7.16
C ASP A 99 3.46 -2.93 8.55
N ARG A 100 3.28 -1.76 9.15
CA ARG A 100 2.70 -1.64 10.51
C ARG A 100 1.17 -1.61 10.49
N GLN A 101 0.55 -1.18 9.38
CA GLN A 101 -0.91 -1.11 9.24
C GLN A 101 -1.59 -2.49 9.24
N PHE A 102 -2.93 -2.52 9.19
CA PHE A 102 -3.67 -3.78 9.02
C PHE A 102 -3.44 -4.39 7.64
N LEU A 103 -3.52 -3.57 6.58
CA LEU A 103 -3.50 -4.01 5.20
C LEU A 103 -2.79 -2.97 4.34
N THR A 104 -1.99 -3.44 3.39
CA THR A 104 -1.45 -2.65 2.29
C THR A 104 -2.03 -3.14 0.98
N ILE A 105 -2.61 -2.22 0.20
CA ILE A 105 -3.03 -2.48 -1.18
C ILE A 105 -2.06 -1.74 -2.09
N LEU A 106 -1.36 -2.48 -2.92
CA LEU A 106 -0.31 -1.96 -3.76
C LEU A 106 -0.66 -2.12 -5.24
N CYS A 107 -0.55 -1.00 -5.95
CA CYS A 107 -0.60 -0.91 -7.40
C CYS A 107 0.81 -0.64 -7.91
N GLN A 108 1.38 -1.56 -8.70
CA GLN A 108 2.65 -1.34 -9.39
C GLN A 108 2.34 -0.98 -10.85
N ASN A 109 3.03 0.03 -11.37
CA ASN A 109 3.00 0.34 -12.80
C ASN A 109 3.79 -0.74 -13.58
N ASP A 110 3.83 -0.63 -14.91
CA ASP A 110 4.51 -1.56 -15.84
C ASP A 110 6.03 -1.70 -15.64
N VAL A 111 6.61 -1.06 -14.61
CA VAL A 111 7.99 -1.25 -14.21
C VAL A 111 8.13 -2.62 -13.53
N VAL A 112 8.72 -3.54 -14.26
CA VAL A 112 8.88 -4.95 -13.90
C VAL A 112 9.87 -5.10 -12.74
N ASP A 113 9.53 -5.94 -11.75
CA ASP A 113 10.43 -6.47 -10.69
C ASP A 113 10.83 -5.57 -9.51
N GLY A 114 10.15 -4.45 -9.26
CA GLY A 114 10.54 -3.54 -8.16
C GLY A 114 10.22 -4.00 -6.73
N LEU A 115 9.41 -5.05 -6.53
CA LEU A 115 9.03 -5.55 -5.20
C LEU A 115 9.45 -7.01 -5.03
N GLU A 116 10.11 -7.30 -3.93
CA GLU A 116 10.35 -8.68 -3.49
C GLU A 116 9.78 -8.93 -2.10
N ILE A 117 9.32 -10.16 -1.88
CA ILE A 117 8.83 -10.66 -0.60
C ILE A 117 9.66 -11.83 -0.12
N LYS A 118 9.90 -11.88 1.18
CA LYS A 118 10.70 -12.94 1.80
C LYS A 118 9.89 -14.24 1.95
N THR A 119 10.47 -15.39 1.57
CA THR A 119 9.83 -16.71 1.72
C THR A 119 9.67 -17.11 3.19
N LYS A 120 8.88 -18.17 3.47
CA LYS A 120 8.51 -18.51 4.86
C LYS A 120 9.72 -18.98 5.64
N ASP A 121 10.62 -19.64 4.92
CA ASP A 121 11.84 -20.25 5.45
C ASP A 121 12.93 -19.19 5.68
N GLY A 122 12.74 -17.96 5.19
CA GLY A 122 13.58 -16.81 5.54
C GLY A 122 14.90 -16.72 4.78
N ASP A 123 15.16 -17.63 3.85
CA ASP A 123 16.42 -17.69 3.11
C ASP A 123 16.32 -17.13 1.69
N GLU A 124 15.10 -16.95 1.17
CA GLU A 124 14.89 -16.54 -0.22
C GLU A 124 13.97 -15.31 -0.34
N TRP A 125 14.22 -14.52 -1.38
CA TRP A 125 13.37 -13.44 -1.82
C TRP A 125 12.72 -13.83 -3.15
N ILE A 126 11.42 -13.59 -3.26
CA ILE A 126 10.68 -13.83 -4.50
C ILE A 126 10.09 -12.52 -5.00
N LYS A 127 10.20 -12.30 -6.31
CA LYS A 127 9.60 -11.16 -6.99
C LYS A 127 8.09 -11.25 -6.88
N ALA A 128 7.47 -10.25 -6.26
CA ALA A 128 6.03 -10.16 -6.13
C ALA A 128 5.47 -9.39 -7.32
N LYS A 129 4.68 -10.09 -8.15
CA LYS A 129 3.99 -9.50 -9.29
C LYS A 129 2.50 -9.71 -9.18
N PRO A 130 1.67 -8.71 -9.52
CA PRO A 130 0.27 -8.93 -9.81
C PRO A 130 0.10 -10.02 -10.89
N SER A 131 -0.91 -10.87 -10.75
CA SER A 131 -1.18 -11.94 -11.72
C SER A 131 -1.67 -11.43 -13.08
N GLN A 132 -2.24 -10.23 -13.12
CA GLN A 132 -2.71 -9.53 -14.31
C GLN A 132 -2.42 -8.03 -14.17
N GLU A 133 -2.39 -7.30 -15.29
CA GLU A 133 -2.18 -5.84 -15.29
C GLU A 133 -3.21 -5.07 -14.46
N SER A 134 -4.43 -5.60 -14.34
CA SER A 134 -5.52 -5.02 -13.55
C SER A 134 -5.56 -5.51 -12.10
N SER A 135 -4.61 -6.35 -11.68
CA SER A 135 -4.56 -6.92 -10.33
C SER A 135 -3.77 -6.05 -9.38
N PHE A 136 -4.15 -6.11 -8.10
CA PHE A 136 -3.47 -5.42 -7.01
C PHE A 136 -2.83 -6.44 -6.09
N LEU A 137 -1.66 -6.11 -5.53
CA LEU A 137 -1.07 -6.89 -4.46
C LEU A 137 -1.68 -6.44 -3.13
N VAL A 138 -2.10 -7.40 -2.32
CA VAL A 138 -2.69 -7.16 -1.01
C VAL A 138 -1.85 -7.88 0.04
N MET A 139 -1.32 -7.12 1.00
CA MET A 139 -0.38 -7.62 2.00
C MET A 139 -0.89 -7.32 3.40
N ALA A 140 -0.85 -8.33 4.27
CA ALA A 140 -1.16 -8.17 5.68
C ALA A 140 -0.01 -7.47 6.41
N GLY A 141 -0.35 -6.50 7.26
CA GLY A 141 0.62 -5.86 8.13
C GLY A 141 0.48 -6.29 9.59
N THR A 142 1.39 -5.77 10.41
CA THR A 142 1.62 -6.21 11.80
C THR A 142 0.37 -6.11 12.67
N SER A 143 -0.43 -5.05 12.51
CA SER A 143 -1.67 -4.89 13.28
C SER A 143 -2.70 -5.98 13.00
N LEU A 144 -2.78 -6.49 11.76
CA LEU A 144 -3.70 -7.57 11.42
C LEU A 144 -3.22 -8.91 11.96
N HIS A 145 -1.91 -9.17 11.87
CA HIS A 145 -1.29 -10.34 12.49
C HIS A 145 -1.56 -10.39 13.99
N LEU A 146 -1.39 -9.28 14.70
CA LEU A 146 -1.66 -9.19 16.14
C LEU A 146 -3.15 -9.38 16.45
N LEU A 147 -4.04 -8.72 15.69
CA LEU A 147 -5.50 -8.83 15.88
C LEU A 147 -5.97 -10.28 15.74
N LEU A 148 -5.39 -11.03 14.81
CA LEU A 148 -5.76 -12.41 14.51
C LEU A 148 -4.85 -13.42 15.22
N ASN A 149 -4.21 -13.01 16.32
CA ASN A 149 -3.40 -13.87 17.18
C ASN A 149 -2.32 -14.68 16.43
N GLY A 150 -1.74 -14.09 15.39
CA GLY A 150 -0.66 -14.67 14.62
C GLY A 150 -1.07 -15.60 13.48
N GLU A 151 -2.37 -15.84 13.27
CA GLU A 151 -2.89 -16.74 12.22
C GLU A 151 -2.63 -16.22 10.80
N VAL A 152 -2.43 -14.90 10.65
CA VAL A 152 -2.05 -14.28 9.37
C VAL A 152 -0.55 -13.99 9.35
N PHE A 153 0.18 -14.66 8.47
CA PHE A 153 1.63 -14.53 8.38
C PHE A 153 2.07 -13.19 7.77
N LEU A 154 3.08 -12.58 8.40
CA LEU A 154 3.75 -11.38 7.90
C LEU A 154 4.87 -11.76 6.93
N ARG A 155 5.12 -10.89 5.95
CA ARG A 155 6.22 -11.02 5.00
C ARG A 155 7.05 -9.76 5.02
N PHE A 156 8.37 -9.91 5.12
CA PHE A 156 9.26 -8.80 4.84
C PHE A 156 9.18 -8.47 3.34
N THR A 157 9.15 -7.17 3.05
CA THR A 157 9.21 -6.61 1.71
C THR A 157 10.51 -5.84 1.55
N VAL A 158 11.04 -5.82 0.32
CA VAL A 158 12.08 -4.90 -0.12
C VAL A 158 11.68 -4.30 -1.46
N TRP A 159 12.10 -3.06 -1.67
CA TRP A 159 11.92 -2.36 -2.93
C TRP A 159 13.26 -2.17 -3.62
N LEU A 160 13.38 -2.70 -4.83
CA LEU A 160 14.58 -2.61 -5.69
C LEU A 160 14.52 -1.38 -6.61
#